data_AF-A0A392P7J9-F1
#
_entry.id   AF-A0A392P7J9-F1
#
_cell.length_a   1.000
_cell.length_b   1.000
_cell.length_c   1.000
_cell.angle_alpha   90.00
_cell.angle_beta   90.00
_cell.angle_gamma   90.00
#
_symmetry.space_group_name_H-M   'P 1'
#
loop_
_entity.id
_entity.type
_entity.pdbx_description
1 polymer ?
#
loop_
_entity_poly.entity_id
_entity_poly.type
_entity_poly.pdbx_seq_one_letter_code
_entity_poly.pdbx_strand_id
1 'polypeptide(L)'
;RGYDIVAVTVSHPPGQAYDEKSSSVSAGSTPTKYVEPPREDTFNDTIGFSSTGLRQCAMCEREVHGEQSICCGRCRAVVYCSSICQKQHWNDTHKSLCGLYKAMMEREEELTINIFLFPCSADQPCKWLESFDIHQKGMWRRKCSCYSHCPFGLLPVKGGLREQWGELDEFEYPHDSSFNNHIVSSPLLLSGWSEYYNLRSLPLSSPVADILSHPLTVYHILTTLNISSKNLILKGKEVIIHYLGPEGELDWMPAFAEVGHLLNGLGNVQIVMVGPEVP
;
A
#
# COMPACT_ATOMS: atom_id res chain seq x y z
N ARG A 1 7.36 -23.65 -23.71
CA ARG A 1 7.57 -24.51 -22.52
C ARG A 1 7.22 -23.63 -21.33
N GLY A 2 5.94 -23.42 -21.06
CA GLY A 2 5.09 -24.28 -20.23
C GLY A 2 4.72 -23.39 -19.04
N TYR A 3 3.53 -22.79 -19.07
CA TYR A 3 3.06 -21.87 -18.03
C TYR A 3 2.65 -22.71 -16.83
N ASP A 4 3.47 -22.71 -15.79
CA ASP A 4 3.17 -23.44 -14.56
C ASP A 4 2.63 -22.50 -13.48
N ILE A 5 1.59 -23.01 -12.85
CA ILE A 5 0.65 -22.37 -11.95
C ILE A 5 1.38 -21.86 -10.69
N VAL A 6 1.06 -20.63 -10.28
CA VAL A 6 1.51 -20.01 -9.02
C VAL A 6 1.06 -20.91 -7.86
N ALA A 7 2.00 -21.62 -7.24
CA ALA A 7 1.73 -22.40 -6.05
C ALA A 7 1.61 -21.46 -4.85
N VAL A 8 0.39 -21.23 -4.36
CA VAL A 8 0.14 -20.52 -3.10
C VAL A 8 0.45 -21.49 -1.96
N THR A 9 1.50 -21.21 -1.19
CA THR A 9 1.82 -21.98 0.02
C THR A 9 1.77 -21.10 1.25
N VAL A 10 0.92 -21.48 2.20
CA VAL A 10 0.75 -20.85 3.51
C VAL A 10 1.87 -21.32 4.45
N SER A 11 2.61 -20.39 5.06
CA SER A 11 3.54 -20.73 6.15
C SER A 11 3.52 -19.68 7.25
N HIS A 12 3.63 -20.14 8.50
CA HIS A 12 3.60 -19.33 9.72
C HIS A 12 5.03 -18.92 10.13
N PRO A 13 5.27 -17.73 10.73
CA PRO A 13 6.61 -17.32 11.13
C PRO A 13 7.04 -17.95 12.47
N PRO A 14 8.32 -18.38 12.63
CA PRO A 14 8.90 -18.73 13.91
C PRO A 14 9.46 -17.49 14.62
N GLY A 15 9.14 -17.34 15.91
CA GLY A 15 9.62 -16.24 16.76
C GLY A 15 11.04 -16.46 17.28
N GLN A 16 11.90 -15.45 17.16
CA GLN A 16 13.07 -15.24 18.01
C GLN A 16 13.31 -13.75 18.26
N ALA A 17 13.64 -13.42 19.51
CA ALA A 17 13.92 -12.07 20.01
C ALA A 17 15.34 -11.62 19.64
N TYR A 18 15.52 -10.31 19.45
CA TYR A 18 16.79 -9.69 19.11
C TYR A 18 17.37 -8.98 20.36
N ASP A 19 18.58 -9.35 20.78
CA ASP A 19 19.32 -8.67 21.86
C ASP A 19 20.20 -7.54 21.29
N GLU A 20 20.05 -6.32 21.84
CA GLU A 20 20.90 -5.16 21.49
C GLU A 20 22.23 -5.19 22.26
N LYS A 21 23.34 -4.99 21.53
CA LYS A 21 24.67 -4.76 22.09
C LYS A 21 24.89 -3.25 22.27
N SER A 22 25.10 -2.82 23.51
CA SER A 22 25.44 -1.44 23.86
C SER A 22 26.86 -1.06 23.42
N SER A 23 27.04 0.18 22.97
CA SER A 23 28.36 0.79 22.81
C SER A 23 28.28 2.25 23.25
N SER A 24 28.97 2.52 24.36
CA SER A 24 29.18 3.81 24.98
C SER A 24 30.31 4.58 24.29
N VAL A 25 30.08 5.85 23.93
CA VAL A 25 31.16 6.85 23.86
C VAL A 25 30.65 8.19 24.37
N SER A 26 31.40 8.76 25.32
CA SER A 26 31.21 10.08 25.92
C SER A 26 32.01 11.14 25.16
N ALA A 27 31.46 12.35 25.03
CA ALA A 27 32.22 13.61 24.99
C ALA A 27 31.28 14.78 25.28
N GLY A 28 31.62 15.63 26.25
CA GLY A 28 30.84 16.81 26.64
C GLY A 28 31.38 18.12 26.05
N SER A 29 30.57 19.18 26.12
CA SER A 29 30.94 20.55 26.56
C SER A 29 29.77 21.54 26.32
N THR A 30 29.71 22.57 27.16
CA THR A 30 28.57 23.44 27.50
C THR A 30 28.57 24.79 26.72
N PRO A 31 27.75 25.82 27.04
CA PRO A 31 26.62 26.32 26.24
C PRO A 31 26.82 27.72 25.61
N THR A 32 26.05 28.06 24.57
CA THR A 32 25.95 29.46 24.11
C THR A 32 24.58 29.84 23.57
N LYS A 33 24.28 31.12 23.75
CA LYS A 33 22.96 31.76 23.83
C LYS A 33 22.27 31.98 22.47
N TYR A 34 20.94 32.02 22.54
CA TYR A 34 19.96 32.43 21.54
C TYR A 34 20.27 33.77 20.84
N VAL A 35 19.99 33.83 19.53
CA VAL A 35 19.46 34.99 18.81
C VAL A 35 18.46 34.46 17.76
N GLU A 36 17.22 34.96 17.82
CA GLU A 36 16.08 34.62 16.96
C GLU A 36 16.00 35.62 15.78
N PRO A 37 15.79 35.19 14.52
CA PRO A 37 15.41 36.09 13.43
C PRO A 37 13.90 36.02 13.10
N PRO A 38 13.37 37.07 12.45
CA PRO A 38 11.97 37.46 12.51
C PRO A 38 11.05 36.69 11.57
N ARG A 39 9.76 36.72 11.95
CA ARG A 39 8.60 36.19 11.27
C ARG A 39 8.34 36.94 9.97
N GLU A 40 8.10 36.23 8.87
CA GLU A 40 7.17 36.66 7.84
C GLU A 40 6.65 35.48 7.00
N ASP A 41 5.32 35.50 6.88
CA ASP A 41 4.44 34.96 5.85
C ASP A 41 4.23 33.46 5.68
N THR A 42 3.29 33.00 6.52
CA THR A 42 2.22 32.04 6.26
C THR A 42 1.93 31.78 4.78
N PHE A 43 2.50 30.71 4.24
CA PHE A 43 1.89 29.95 3.13
C PHE A 43 1.24 28.71 3.73
N ASN A 44 -0.09 28.70 3.74
CA ASN A 44 -0.89 27.55 4.16
C ASN A 44 -0.80 26.44 3.11
N ASP A 45 0.07 25.46 3.31
CA ASP A 45 -0.03 24.15 2.67
C ASP A 45 -1.11 23.33 3.41
N THR A 46 -2.37 23.63 3.09
CA THR A 46 -3.49 22.77 3.45
C THR A 46 -3.75 21.78 2.31
N ILE A 47 -2.98 20.69 2.29
CA ILE A 47 -3.45 19.41 1.77
C ILE A 47 -3.33 18.41 2.92
N GLY A 48 -4.21 18.59 3.91
CA GLY A 48 -4.43 17.62 4.96
C GLY A 48 -5.21 16.45 4.37
N PHE A 49 -4.54 15.31 4.21
CA PHE A 49 -5.20 14.02 4.06
C PHE A 49 -6.01 13.73 5.32
N SER A 50 -7.27 14.21 5.36
CA SER A 50 -8.23 13.78 6.35
C SER A 50 -8.76 12.39 5.99
N SER A 51 -7.87 11.40 6.05
CA SER A 51 -8.31 10.10 6.51
C SER A 51 -8.50 10.24 8.02
N THR A 52 -9.71 10.58 8.46
CA THR A 52 -10.13 10.30 9.83
C THR A 52 -10.26 8.79 9.98
N GLY A 53 -9.14 8.07 9.84
CA GLY A 53 -9.06 6.67 10.21
C GLY A 53 -9.27 6.59 11.70
N LEU A 54 -10.35 5.92 12.12
CA LEU A 54 -10.58 5.57 13.51
C LEU A 54 -9.35 4.75 13.96
N ARG A 55 -8.47 5.37 14.75
CA ARG A 55 -7.31 4.69 15.33
C ARG A 55 -7.83 3.84 16.47
N GLN A 56 -7.21 2.71 16.76
CA GLN A 56 -7.59 1.87 17.90
C GLN A 56 -6.52 1.93 18.99
N CYS A 57 -6.96 1.90 20.25
CA CYS A 57 -6.08 1.85 21.40
C CYS A 57 -5.38 0.49 21.46
N ALA A 58 -4.05 0.46 21.40
CA ALA A 58 -3.28 -0.80 21.37
C ALA A 58 -3.40 -1.67 22.64
N MET A 59 -3.95 -1.14 23.73
CA MET A 59 -4.16 -1.88 24.97
C MET A 59 -5.57 -2.47 25.12
N CYS A 60 -6.59 -1.75 24.64
CA CYS A 60 -8.00 -2.08 24.93
C CYS A 60 -8.90 -2.07 23.69
N GLU A 61 -8.31 -1.89 22.51
CA GLU A 61 -8.93 -1.96 21.18
C GLU A 61 -10.04 -0.93 20.90
N ARG A 62 -10.44 -0.15 21.92
CA ARG A 62 -11.40 0.95 21.76
C ARG A 62 -10.91 1.95 20.73
N GLU A 63 -11.83 2.37 19.87
CA GLU A 63 -11.61 3.43 18.91
C GLU A 63 -11.24 4.75 19.61
N VAL A 64 -10.32 5.47 18.99
CA VAL A 64 -9.78 6.75 19.44
C VAL A 64 -9.87 7.75 18.30
N HIS A 65 -10.46 8.90 18.61
CA HIS A 65 -10.50 10.04 17.70
C HIS A 65 -9.14 10.75 17.74
N GLY A 66 -8.66 11.23 16.58
CA GLY A 66 -7.31 11.77 16.41
C GLY A 66 -6.92 12.82 17.46
N GLU A 67 -7.83 13.74 17.79
CA GLU A 67 -7.61 14.82 18.77
C GLU A 67 -7.48 14.33 20.22
N GLN A 68 -8.07 13.18 20.56
CA GLN A 68 -8.07 12.61 21.91
C GLN A 68 -7.06 11.48 22.08
N SER A 69 -6.42 11.09 20.98
CA SER A 69 -5.46 9.99 20.95
C SER A 69 -4.10 10.46 21.45
N ILE A 70 -3.45 9.64 22.27
CA ILE A 70 -2.05 9.86 22.64
C ILE A 70 -1.17 8.80 21.99
N CYS A 71 -0.03 9.22 21.46
CA CYS A 71 0.96 8.31 20.91
C CYS A 71 2.08 8.06 21.93
N CYS A 72 2.75 6.91 21.84
CA CYS A 72 3.99 6.72 22.58
C CYS A 72 5.02 7.79 22.16
N GLY A 73 5.46 8.63 23.10
CA GLY A 73 6.39 9.73 22.81
C GLY A 73 7.76 9.29 22.29
N ARG A 74 8.14 8.02 22.46
CA ARG A 74 9.44 7.48 21.99
C ARG A 74 9.39 6.95 20.56
N CYS A 75 8.45 6.05 20.26
CA CYS A 75 8.36 5.42 18.95
C CYS A 75 7.38 6.09 18.00
N ARG A 76 6.40 6.84 18.51
CA ARG A 76 5.28 7.46 17.78
C ARG A 76 4.36 6.51 16.99
N ALA A 77 4.69 5.21 16.91
CA ALA A 77 3.92 4.20 16.19
C ALA A 77 2.61 3.79 16.89
N VAL A 78 2.62 3.72 18.23
CA VAL A 78 1.52 3.11 19.00
C VAL A 78 0.60 4.17 19.59
N VAL A 79 -0.71 3.98 19.43
CA VAL A 79 -1.78 4.90 19.81
C VAL A 79 -2.56 4.36 21.01
N TYR A 80 -2.99 5.25 21.91
CA TYR A 80 -3.75 4.94 23.11
C TYR A 80 -4.89 5.94 23.33
N CYS A 81 -5.94 5.47 24.00
CA CYS A 81 -7.03 6.32 24.49
C CYS A 81 -6.71 7.07 25.78
N SER A 82 -5.67 6.66 26.51
CA SER A 82 -5.28 7.30 27.77
C SER A 82 -3.88 6.89 28.21
N SER A 83 -3.30 7.68 29.12
CA SER A 83 -2.01 7.39 29.75
C SER A 83 -2.05 6.13 30.61
N ILE A 84 -3.23 5.70 31.08
CA ILE A 84 -3.43 4.45 31.80
C ILE A 84 -3.16 3.27 30.86
N CYS A 85 -3.84 3.25 29.71
CA CYS A 85 -3.63 2.22 28.68
C CYS A 85 -2.19 2.19 28.18
N GLN A 86 -1.55 3.35 28.01
CA GLN A 86 -0.14 3.42 27.64
C GLN A 86 0.78 2.77 28.68
N LYS A 87 0.60 3.08 29.97
CA LYS A 87 1.42 2.50 31.06
C LYS A 87 1.22 0.99 31.18
N GLN A 88 -0.02 0.52 31.01
CA GLN A 88 -0.33 -0.90 31.05
C GLN A 88 0.33 -1.64 29.88
N HIS A 89 0.16 -1.14 28.65
CA HIS A 89 0.77 -1.76 27.47
C HIS A 89 2.31 -1.69 27.50
N TRP A 90 2.87 -0.62 28.08
CA TRP A 90 4.31 -0.50 28.30
C TRP A 90 4.87 -1.65 29.13
N ASN A 91 4.20 -1.97 30.24
CA ASN A 91 4.66 -3.03 31.14
C ASN A 91 4.39 -4.43 30.60
N ASP A 92 3.36 -4.58 29.78
CA ASP A 92 2.96 -5.87 29.21
C ASP A 92 3.90 -6.29 28.07
N THR A 93 3.89 -5.55 26.95
CA THR A 93 4.63 -5.98 25.74
C THR A 93 5.38 -4.84 25.05
N HIS A 94 4.88 -3.61 25.08
CA HIS A 94 5.40 -2.53 24.24
C HIS A 94 6.84 -2.14 24.56
N LYS A 95 7.30 -2.23 25.81
CA LYS A 95 8.67 -1.87 26.19
C LYS A 95 9.72 -2.60 25.34
N SER A 96 9.51 -3.87 25.04
CA SER A 96 10.42 -4.69 24.24
C SER A 96 10.39 -4.32 22.75
N LEU A 97 9.22 -3.91 22.23
CA LEU A 97 9.01 -3.59 20.81
C LEU A 97 9.25 -2.10 20.48
N CYS A 98 9.29 -1.23 21.49
CA CYS A 98 9.34 0.22 21.29
C CYS A 98 10.58 0.66 20.50
N GLY A 99 11.73 0.00 20.69
CA GLY A 99 12.95 0.26 19.93
C GLY A 99 12.79 -0.06 18.45
N LEU A 100 12.26 -1.24 18.13
CA LEU A 100 11.97 -1.66 16.76
C LEU A 100 10.99 -0.69 16.09
N TYR A 101 9.88 -0.36 16.74
CA TYR A 101 8.90 0.58 16.20
C TYR A 101 9.49 1.97 15.96
N LYS A 102 10.38 2.44 16.84
CA LYS A 102 11.09 3.71 16.63
C LYS A 102 11.93 3.66 15.35
N ALA A 103 12.72 2.60 15.15
CA ALA A 103 13.51 2.42 13.94
C ALA A 103 12.65 2.31 12.68
N MET A 104 11.47 1.70 12.76
CA MET A 104 10.51 1.66 11.66
C MET A 104 9.96 3.04 11.33
N MET A 105 9.52 3.81 12.34
CA MET A 105 8.97 5.15 12.14
C MET A 105 10.01 6.17 11.68
N GLU A 106 11.29 6.00 12.01
CA GLU A 106 12.38 6.84 11.48
C GLU A 106 12.53 6.74 9.96
N ARG A 107 11.99 5.69 9.32
CA ARG A 107 11.99 5.50 7.87
C ARG A 107 10.65 5.83 7.21
N GLU A 108 9.69 6.38 7.95
CA GLU A 108 8.36 6.70 7.42
C GLU A 108 8.43 7.59 6.17
N GLU A 109 9.26 8.63 6.20
CA GLU A 109 9.43 9.56 5.06
C GLU A 109 10.04 8.85 3.83
N GLU A 110 11.04 7.98 4.04
CA GLU A 110 11.67 7.17 2.98
C GLU A 110 10.67 6.19 2.34
N LEU A 111 9.78 5.62 3.16
CA LEU A 111 8.79 4.64 2.74
C LEU A 111 7.46 5.26 2.30
N THR A 112 7.35 6.60 2.32
CA THR A 112 6.14 7.29 1.92
C THR A 112 5.92 7.10 0.42
N ILE A 113 4.79 6.49 0.06
CA ILE A 113 4.40 6.25 -1.33
C ILE A 113 3.56 7.42 -1.79
N ASN A 114 4.17 8.35 -2.54
CA ASN A 114 3.49 9.51 -3.11
C ASN A 114 3.05 9.31 -4.57
N ILE A 115 3.34 8.13 -5.13
CA ILE A 115 3.10 7.79 -6.53
C ILE A 115 2.08 6.66 -6.59
N PHE A 116 1.21 6.66 -7.61
CA PHE A 116 0.12 5.69 -7.78
C PHE A 116 -0.96 5.70 -6.70
N LEU A 117 -1.01 6.75 -5.89
CA LEU A 117 -2.18 7.04 -5.06
C LEU A 117 -3.33 7.49 -5.97
N PHE A 118 -4.49 6.88 -5.83
CA PHE A 118 -5.73 7.35 -6.46
C PHE A 118 -6.66 7.87 -5.36
N PRO A 119 -6.75 9.20 -5.16
CA PRO A 119 -7.58 9.78 -4.14
C PRO A 119 -9.04 9.83 -4.63
N CYS A 120 -9.67 8.67 -4.79
CA CYS A 120 -11.11 8.59 -5.03
C CYS A 120 -11.79 7.87 -3.88
N SER A 121 -11.78 8.50 -2.72
CA SER A 121 -12.86 8.33 -1.75
C SER A 121 -14.01 9.20 -2.21
N ALA A 122 -14.74 8.77 -3.25
CA ALA A 122 -15.96 9.48 -3.64
C ALA A 122 -16.93 9.45 -2.46
N ASP A 123 -17.42 10.60 -2.02
CA ASP A 123 -18.43 10.70 -0.95
C ASP A 123 -19.69 9.87 -1.27
N GLN A 124 -19.91 9.57 -2.56
CA GLN A 124 -20.99 8.74 -3.07
C GLN A 124 -20.45 7.73 -4.11
N PRO A 125 -19.84 6.60 -3.67
CA PRO A 125 -19.18 5.65 -4.56
C PRO A 125 -20.10 5.11 -5.65
N CYS A 126 -21.35 4.77 -5.32
CA CYS A 126 -22.33 4.28 -6.30
C CYS A 126 -22.57 5.29 -7.43
N LYS A 127 -22.75 6.58 -7.12
CA LYS A 127 -22.99 7.61 -8.13
C LYS A 127 -21.77 7.83 -9.03
N TRP A 128 -20.58 7.77 -8.44
CA TRP A 128 -19.34 7.87 -9.21
C TRP A 128 -19.23 6.68 -10.19
N LEU A 129 -19.44 5.45 -9.72
CA LEU A 129 -19.44 4.26 -10.58
C LEU A 129 -20.54 4.30 -11.66
N GLU A 130 -21.71 4.85 -11.36
CA GLU A 130 -22.80 5.04 -12.32
C GLU A 130 -22.42 6.02 -13.44
N SER A 131 -21.64 7.07 -13.13
CA SER A 131 -21.21 8.04 -14.13
C SER A 131 -20.28 7.46 -15.20
N PHE A 132 -19.63 6.33 -14.91
CA PHE A 132 -18.79 5.56 -15.82
C PHE A 132 -19.50 4.29 -16.34
N ASP A 133 -20.77 4.07 -16.01
CA ASP A 133 -21.51 2.83 -16.33
C ASP A 133 -20.79 1.54 -15.90
N ILE A 134 -20.08 1.56 -14.76
CA ILE A 134 -19.36 0.41 -14.19
C ILE A 134 -19.95 -0.07 -12.86
N HIS A 135 -20.99 0.59 -12.38
CA HIS A 135 -21.66 0.20 -11.14
C HIS A 135 -22.22 -1.22 -11.22
N GLN A 136 -21.97 -2.02 -10.18
CA GLN A 136 -22.37 -3.43 -10.09
C GLN A 136 -21.75 -4.36 -11.15
N LYS A 137 -20.67 -3.96 -11.82
CA LYS A 137 -19.99 -4.74 -12.86
C LYS A 137 -18.57 -5.12 -12.43
N GLY A 138 -18.11 -6.29 -12.87
CA GLY A 138 -16.74 -6.77 -12.68
C GLY A 138 -16.18 -6.61 -11.26
N MET A 139 -14.91 -6.20 -11.21
CA MET A 139 -14.14 -5.87 -10.00
C MET A 139 -14.65 -4.61 -9.27
N TRP A 140 -15.37 -3.74 -9.97
CA TRP A 140 -15.91 -2.48 -9.43
C TRP A 140 -16.98 -2.67 -8.36
N ARG A 141 -17.61 -3.86 -8.30
CA ARG A 141 -18.55 -4.23 -7.24
C ARG A 141 -17.98 -4.06 -5.83
N ARG A 142 -16.66 -4.19 -5.66
CA ARG A 142 -16.00 -4.01 -4.36
C ARG A 142 -15.72 -2.55 -4.00
N LYS A 143 -15.89 -1.60 -4.95
CA LYS A 143 -15.69 -0.16 -4.72
C LYS A 143 -16.88 0.53 -4.04
N CYS A 144 -17.99 -0.17 -3.81
CA CYS A 144 -19.14 0.32 -3.06
C CYS A 144 -19.71 -0.75 -2.12
N SER A 145 -20.64 -0.36 -1.25
CA SER A 145 -21.23 -1.25 -0.24
C SER A 145 -22.34 -2.17 -0.76
N CYS A 146 -22.73 -2.06 -2.04
CA CYS A 146 -23.83 -2.85 -2.60
C CYS A 146 -23.58 -4.37 -2.58
N TYR A 147 -22.31 -4.79 -2.67
CA TYR A 147 -21.89 -6.19 -2.55
C TYR A 147 -21.23 -6.52 -1.20
N SER A 148 -21.47 -5.72 -0.15
CA SER A 148 -20.94 -6.00 1.21
C SER A 148 -21.43 -7.33 1.80
N HIS A 149 -22.55 -7.85 1.32
CA HIS A 149 -23.07 -9.16 1.69
C HIS A 149 -22.27 -10.34 1.08
N CYS A 150 -21.45 -10.07 0.07
CA CYS A 150 -20.61 -11.06 -0.58
C CYS A 150 -19.23 -11.07 0.09
N PRO A 151 -18.76 -12.23 0.58
CA PRO A 151 -17.42 -12.34 1.16
C PRO A 151 -16.34 -11.89 0.18
N PHE A 152 -15.23 -11.41 0.73
CA PHE A 152 -14.07 -11.01 -0.03
C PHE A 152 -13.51 -12.17 -0.88
N GLY A 153 -13.08 -11.85 -2.10
CA GLY A 153 -12.55 -12.82 -3.07
C GLY A 153 -13.59 -13.75 -3.70
N LEU A 154 -14.86 -13.64 -3.29
CA LEU A 154 -15.96 -14.48 -3.77
C LEU A 154 -16.96 -13.70 -4.62
N LEU A 155 -16.60 -12.51 -5.11
CA LEU A 155 -17.46 -11.79 -6.04
C LEU A 155 -17.78 -12.67 -7.26
N PRO A 156 -19.02 -12.63 -7.79
CA PRO A 156 -19.36 -13.37 -8.99
C PRO A 156 -18.56 -12.87 -10.20
N VAL A 157 -17.50 -13.60 -10.55
CA VAL A 157 -16.78 -13.39 -11.80
C VAL A 157 -17.50 -14.19 -12.88
N LYS A 158 -18.06 -13.48 -13.86
CA LYS A 158 -18.60 -14.08 -15.09
C LYS A 158 -17.80 -13.48 -16.25
N GLY A 159 -17.49 -14.33 -17.22
CA GLY A 159 -16.91 -13.93 -18.51
C GLY A 159 -15.42 -13.60 -18.54
N GLY A 160 -15.03 -12.96 -19.65
CA GLY A 160 -13.64 -12.65 -19.99
C GLY A 160 -13.13 -11.34 -19.38
N LEU A 161 -11.94 -10.92 -19.83
CA LEU A 161 -11.24 -9.72 -19.32
C LEU A 161 -12.11 -8.46 -19.32
N ARG A 162 -12.87 -8.22 -20.39
CA ARG A 162 -13.76 -7.05 -20.51
C ARG A 162 -14.86 -7.01 -19.45
N GLU A 163 -15.47 -8.17 -19.14
CA GLU A 163 -16.49 -8.27 -18.09
C GLU A 163 -15.88 -8.04 -16.69
N GLN A 164 -14.64 -8.49 -16.48
CA GLN A 164 -13.90 -8.25 -15.22
C GLN A 164 -13.63 -6.76 -15.00
N TRP A 165 -13.34 -6.01 -16.07
CA TRP A 165 -13.18 -4.54 -16.03
C TRP A 165 -14.50 -3.76 -16.11
N GLY A 166 -15.64 -4.44 -16.02
CA GLY A 166 -16.93 -3.78 -15.93
C GLY A 166 -17.52 -3.34 -17.26
N GLU A 167 -17.19 -4.03 -18.35
CA GLU A 167 -17.68 -3.75 -19.71
C GLU A 167 -17.21 -2.41 -20.31
N LEU A 168 -16.14 -1.84 -19.75
CA LEU A 168 -15.44 -0.69 -20.31
C LEU A 168 -15.06 -0.92 -21.79
N ASP A 169 -14.85 0.18 -22.52
CA ASP A 169 -14.37 0.12 -23.91
C ASP A 169 -12.97 -0.53 -23.97
N GLU A 170 -12.64 -1.20 -25.08
CA GLU A 170 -11.40 -1.95 -25.26
C GLU A 170 -10.13 -1.12 -25.01
N PHE A 171 -10.22 0.22 -25.17
CA PHE A 171 -9.11 1.14 -24.93
C PHE A 171 -9.16 1.86 -23.58
N GLU A 172 -10.12 1.53 -22.72
CA GLU A 172 -10.30 2.14 -21.39
C GLU A 172 -9.80 1.25 -20.25
N TYR A 173 -9.23 0.09 -20.52
CA TYR A 173 -8.61 -0.77 -19.51
C TYR A 173 -7.33 -1.44 -20.03
N PRO A 174 -6.39 -1.81 -19.14
CA PRO A 174 -5.13 -2.43 -19.57
C PRO A 174 -5.38 -3.80 -20.21
N HIS A 175 -4.78 -4.05 -21.38
CA HIS A 175 -4.81 -5.35 -22.03
C HIS A 175 -4.03 -6.42 -21.24
N ASP A 176 -4.45 -7.68 -21.32
CA ASP A 176 -3.76 -8.80 -20.68
C ASP A 176 -2.50 -9.23 -21.45
N SER A 177 -1.54 -8.32 -21.56
CA SER A 177 -0.26 -8.51 -22.21
C SER A 177 0.77 -7.46 -21.79
N SER A 178 2.04 -7.86 -21.83
CA SER A 178 3.17 -6.95 -21.65
C SER A 178 3.27 -5.94 -22.79
N PHE A 179 3.88 -4.79 -22.51
CA PHE A 179 4.08 -3.73 -23.51
C PHE A 179 5.28 -4.04 -24.43
N ASN A 180 5.28 -3.40 -25.60
CA ASN A 180 6.34 -3.59 -26.58
C ASN A 180 7.63 -2.87 -26.13
N ASN A 181 8.76 -3.59 -26.09
CA ASN A 181 10.05 -3.11 -25.55
C ASN A 181 10.62 -1.86 -26.25
N HIS A 182 10.11 -1.50 -27.42
CA HIS A 182 10.61 -0.35 -28.20
C HIS A 182 10.20 1.01 -27.63
N ILE A 183 9.29 1.06 -26.66
CA ILE A 183 8.67 2.31 -26.19
C ILE A 183 9.36 2.88 -24.94
N VAL A 184 10.03 2.06 -24.11
CA VAL A 184 10.53 2.52 -22.80
C VAL A 184 11.98 2.13 -22.57
N SER A 185 12.86 3.13 -22.39
CA SER A 185 14.28 2.93 -22.12
C SER A 185 14.57 2.29 -20.75
N SER A 186 13.61 2.33 -19.82
CA SER A 186 13.67 1.64 -18.52
C SER A 186 12.28 1.50 -17.91
N PRO A 187 11.50 0.44 -18.22
CA PRO A 187 10.13 0.30 -17.74
C PRO A 187 10.00 0.25 -16.21
N LEU A 188 11.08 -0.14 -15.51
CA LEU A 188 11.16 -0.25 -14.05
C LEU A 188 11.03 1.08 -13.28
N LEU A 189 10.81 2.21 -13.93
CA LEU A 189 10.85 3.52 -13.27
C LEU A 189 9.72 4.44 -13.72
N LEU A 190 8.49 3.94 -13.63
CA LEU A 190 7.31 4.79 -13.80
C LEU A 190 7.25 5.84 -12.69
N SER A 191 7.10 7.11 -13.06
CA SER A 191 7.05 8.24 -12.13
C SER A 191 5.64 8.65 -11.72
N GLY A 192 4.59 8.01 -12.28
CA GLY A 192 3.20 8.21 -11.86
C GLY A 192 2.15 7.86 -12.91
N TRP A 193 0.91 8.25 -12.61
CA TRP A 193 -0.27 7.88 -13.41
C TRP A 193 -0.19 8.33 -14.86
N SER A 194 0.26 9.56 -15.13
CA SER A 194 0.34 10.06 -16.52
C SER A 194 1.26 9.19 -17.39
N GLU A 195 2.40 8.77 -16.86
CA GLU A 195 3.33 7.90 -17.59
C GLU A 195 2.76 6.49 -17.76
N TYR A 196 2.11 5.94 -16.74
CA TYR A 196 1.44 4.64 -16.83
C TYR A 196 0.32 4.65 -17.90
N TYR A 197 -0.55 5.66 -17.88
CA TYR A 197 -1.64 5.79 -18.87
C TYR A 197 -1.07 5.93 -20.29
N ASN A 198 -0.02 6.73 -20.48
CA ASN A 198 0.66 6.84 -21.76
C ASN A 198 1.26 5.50 -22.21
N LEU A 199 1.95 4.78 -21.32
CA LEU A 199 2.54 3.46 -21.59
C LEU A 199 1.48 2.46 -22.05
N ARG A 200 0.31 2.48 -21.41
CA ARG A 200 -0.80 1.56 -21.69
C ARG A 200 -1.77 2.08 -22.74
N SER A 201 -1.49 3.24 -23.33
CA SER A 201 -2.35 3.90 -24.32
C SER A 201 -3.78 4.12 -23.81
N LEU A 202 -3.93 4.42 -22.52
CA LEU A 202 -5.20 4.65 -21.85
C LEU A 202 -5.52 6.15 -21.81
N PRO A 203 -6.78 6.56 -22.03
CA PRO A 203 -7.18 7.94 -21.82
C PRO A 203 -7.22 8.27 -20.33
N LEU A 204 -6.80 9.47 -19.92
CA LEU A 204 -6.84 9.89 -18.51
C LEU A 204 -8.26 9.93 -17.91
N SER A 205 -9.30 9.88 -18.75
CA SER A 205 -10.69 9.71 -18.32
C SER A 205 -11.00 8.30 -17.82
N SER A 206 -10.19 7.30 -18.16
CA SER A 206 -10.43 5.93 -17.70
C SER A 206 -10.31 5.84 -16.18
N PRO A 207 -11.26 5.17 -15.50
CA PRO A 207 -11.31 5.10 -14.04
C PRO A 207 -10.32 4.09 -13.43
N VAL A 208 -9.59 3.33 -14.26
CA VAL A 208 -8.83 2.14 -13.82
C VAL A 208 -7.77 2.41 -12.75
N ALA A 209 -7.28 3.64 -12.61
CA ALA A 209 -6.37 4.03 -11.55
C ALA A 209 -6.89 3.69 -10.14
N ASP A 210 -8.21 3.69 -9.94
CA ASP A 210 -8.80 3.34 -8.65
C ASP A 210 -8.50 1.90 -8.22
N ILE A 211 -8.68 0.94 -9.13
CA ILE A 211 -8.34 -0.47 -8.87
C ILE A 211 -6.82 -0.66 -8.94
N LEU A 212 -6.17 -0.10 -9.97
CA LEU A 212 -4.76 -0.29 -10.25
C LEU A 212 -3.81 0.33 -9.21
N SER A 213 -4.29 1.25 -8.37
CA SER A 213 -3.49 1.81 -7.27
C SER A 213 -2.87 0.71 -6.39
N HIS A 214 -3.59 -0.39 -6.15
CA HIS A 214 -3.12 -1.53 -5.36
C HIS A 214 -1.96 -2.28 -6.03
N PRO A 215 -2.11 -2.87 -7.24
CA PRO A 215 -1.00 -3.55 -7.90
C PRO A 215 0.15 -2.61 -8.26
N LEU A 216 -0.10 -1.35 -8.63
CA LEU A 216 0.98 -0.41 -8.96
C LEU A 216 1.74 0.08 -7.72
N THR A 217 1.11 0.07 -6.54
CA THR A 217 1.82 0.23 -5.27
C THR A 217 2.80 -0.93 -5.04
N VAL A 218 2.37 -2.18 -5.26
CA VAL A 218 3.26 -3.35 -5.18
C VAL A 218 4.40 -3.25 -6.18
N TYR A 219 4.10 -2.88 -7.42
CA TYR A 219 5.10 -2.63 -8.45
C TYR A 219 6.13 -1.58 -8.01
N HIS A 220 5.68 -0.45 -7.48
CA HIS A 220 6.56 0.63 -7.03
C HIS A 220 7.46 0.19 -5.85
N ILE A 221 6.93 -0.58 -4.91
CA ILE A 221 7.71 -1.18 -3.82
C ILE A 221 8.83 -2.06 -4.37
N LEU A 222 8.52 -2.92 -5.34
CA LEU A 222 9.48 -3.85 -5.94
C LEU A 222 10.60 -3.15 -6.72
N THR A 223 10.27 -2.09 -7.45
CA THR A 223 11.17 -1.49 -8.43
C THR A 223 11.89 -0.24 -7.93
N THR A 224 11.37 0.40 -6.88
CA THR A 224 11.89 1.68 -6.37
C THR A 224 12.27 1.62 -4.91
N LEU A 225 11.38 1.20 -4.01
CA LEU A 225 11.62 1.29 -2.57
C LEU A 225 12.55 0.19 -2.04
N ASN A 226 12.48 -1.03 -2.59
CA ASN A 226 13.33 -2.13 -2.16
C ASN A 226 14.45 -2.43 -3.16
N ILE A 227 15.63 -1.88 -2.88
CA ILE A 227 16.85 -2.07 -3.70
C ILE A 227 17.17 -3.56 -3.87
N SER A 228 16.96 -4.39 -2.84
CA SER A 228 17.24 -5.82 -2.89
C SER A 228 16.30 -6.53 -3.87
N SER A 229 14.99 -6.28 -3.76
CA SER A 229 13.97 -6.83 -4.68
C SER A 229 14.25 -6.40 -6.12
N LYS A 230 14.50 -5.10 -6.35
CA LYS A 230 14.85 -4.56 -7.67
C LYS A 230 16.05 -5.29 -8.28
N ASN A 231 17.12 -5.48 -7.49
CA ASN A 231 18.32 -6.17 -7.95
C ASN A 231 18.10 -7.65 -8.23
N LEU A 232 17.21 -8.33 -7.50
CA LEU A 232 16.82 -9.71 -7.78
C LEU A 232 16.06 -9.81 -9.10
N ILE A 233 15.06 -8.95 -9.29
CA ILE A 233 14.25 -8.84 -10.52
C ILE A 233 15.16 -8.59 -11.74
N LEU A 234 16.06 -7.60 -11.65
CA LEU A 234 17.02 -7.29 -12.71
C LEU A 234 17.96 -8.45 -13.06
N LYS A 235 18.21 -9.36 -12.12
CA LYS A 235 19.02 -10.56 -12.33
C LYS A 235 18.19 -11.78 -12.79
N GLY A 236 16.91 -11.59 -13.10
CA GLY A 236 16.01 -12.67 -13.49
C GLY A 236 15.69 -13.63 -12.34
N LYS A 237 15.86 -13.21 -11.08
CA LYS A 237 15.60 -14.04 -9.90
C LYS A 237 14.17 -13.86 -9.40
N GLU A 238 13.76 -14.80 -8.56
CA GLU A 238 12.46 -14.79 -7.90
C GLU A 238 12.44 -13.82 -6.72
N VAL A 239 11.31 -13.11 -6.57
CA VAL A 239 10.96 -12.32 -5.40
C VAL A 239 9.59 -12.75 -4.92
N ILE A 240 9.50 -13.13 -3.64
CA ILE A 240 8.25 -13.52 -2.98
C ILE A 240 7.80 -12.35 -2.11
N ILE A 241 6.57 -11.89 -2.31
CA ILE A 241 5.92 -10.82 -1.56
C ILE A 241 4.84 -11.44 -0.70
N HIS A 242 4.90 -11.22 0.61
CA HIS A 242 3.80 -11.54 1.51
C HIS A 242 2.94 -10.29 1.68
N TYR A 243 1.79 -10.25 1.01
CA TYR A 243 0.82 -9.16 1.09
C TYR A 243 -0.13 -9.43 2.26
N LEU A 244 -0.02 -8.64 3.32
CA LEU A 244 -0.80 -8.83 4.55
C LEU A 244 -2.10 -8.02 4.51
N GLY A 245 -3.21 -8.63 4.96
CA GLY A 245 -4.55 -8.01 4.97
C GLY A 245 -5.06 -7.58 3.59
N PRO A 246 -5.19 -8.50 2.62
CA PRO A 246 -5.62 -8.17 1.26
C PRO A 246 -7.14 -8.31 1.07
N GLU A 247 -7.96 -8.14 2.12
CA GLU A 247 -9.38 -8.49 2.10
C GLU A 247 -10.10 -7.91 0.87
N GLY A 248 -10.04 -6.59 0.66
CA GLY A 248 -10.65 -5.97 -0.53
C GLY A 248 -9.98 -6.38 -1.84
N GLU A 249 -8.65 -6.51 -1.81
CA GLU A 249 -7.80 -6.83 -2.95
C GLU A 249 -7.98 -8.25 -3.49
N LEU A 250 -8.51 -9.18 -2.69
CA LEU A 250 -8.87 -10.52 -3.17
C LEU A 250 -9.84 -10.46 -4.36
N ASP A 251 -10.74 -9.48 -4.38
CA ASP A 251 -11.69 -9.28 -5.48
C ASP A 251 -11.07 -8.53 -6.68
N TRP A 252 -9.84 -8.03 -6.54
CA TRP A 252 -9.08 -7.34 -7.57
C TRP A 252 -7.88 -8.16 -8.05
N MET A 253 -7.80 -9.44 -7.68
CA MET A 253 -6.72 -10.35 -8.09
C MET A 253 -6.39 -10.31 -9.58
N PRO A 254 -7.36 -10.25 -10.53
CA PRO A 254 -7.04 -10.13 -11.95
C PRO A 254 -6.20 -8.89 -12.29
N ALA A 255 -6.40 -7.77 -11.60
CA ALA A 255 -5.63 -6.55 -11.80
C ALA A 255 -4.15 -6.69 -11.39
N PHE A 256 -3.81 -7.64 -10.50
CA PHE A 256 -2.42 -7.88 -10.10
C PHE A 256 -1.56 -8.52 -11.20
N ALA A 257 -2.17 -9.07 -12.27
CA ALA A 257 -1.44 -9.48 -13.46
C ALA A 257 -0.66 -8.32 -14.09
N GLU A 258 -1.12 -7.08 -13.90
CA GLU A 258 -0.45 -5.88 -14.41
C GLU A 258 0.97 -5.72 -13.86
N VAL A 259 1.26 -6.18 -12.64
CA VAL A 259 2.64 -6.19 -12.10
C VAL A 259 3.56 -7.01 -13.01
N GLY A 260 3.11 -8.19 -13.47
CA GLY A 260 3.86 -9.04 -14.40
C GLY A 260 4.01 -8.40 -15.77
N HIS A 261 2.96 -7.75 -16.29
CA HIS A 261 3.02 -7.02 -17.56
C HIS A 261 4.03 -5.88 -17.52
N LEU A 262 4.06 -5.12 -16.43
CA LEU A 262 4.97 -4.00 -16.20
C LEU A 262 6.43 -4.45 -16.05
N LEU A 263 6.66 -5.61 -15.42
CA LEU A 263 7.99 -6.21 -15.35
C LEU A 263 8.46 -6.78 -16.69
N ASN A 264 7.54 -7.07 -17.62
CA ASN A 264 7.85 -7.46 -19.00
C ASN A 264 8.87 -8.60 -19.13
N GLY A 265 8.70 -9.65 -18.31
CA GLY A 265 9.60 -10.81 -18.27
C GLY A 265 10.88 -10.61 -17.45
N LEU A 266 11.06 -9.47 -16.76
CA LEU A 266 12.14 -9.27 -15.80
C LEU A 266 11.80 -9.99 -14.49
N GLY A 267 12.55 -11.06 -14.20
CA GLY A 267 12.41 -11.82 -12.96
C GLY A 267 11.13 -12.62 -12.84
N ASN A 268 10.95 -13.24 -11.68
CA ASN A 268 9.70 -13.89 -11.29
C ASN A 268 9.19 -13.22 -10.02
N VAL A 269 7.90 -12.91 -9.95
CA VAL A 269 7.28 -12.33 -8.76
C VAL A 269 6.12 -13.20 -8.33
N GLN A 270 6.20 -13.66 -7.09
CA GLN A 270 5.14 -14.40 -6.43
C GLN A 270 4.51 -13.50 -5.37
N ILE A 271 3.21 -13.28 -5.45
CA ILE A 271 2.45 -12.53 -4.45
C ILE A 271 1.63 -13.52 -3.63
N VAL A 272 1.95 -13.62 -2.35
CA VAL A 272 1.26 -14.47 -1.37
C VAL A 272 0.40 -13.56 -0.51
N MET A 273 -0.90 -13.60 -0.74
CA MET A 273 -1.90 -12.87 0.03
C MET A 273 -2.17 -13.61 1.35
N VAL A 274 -2.03 -12.92 2.49
CA VAL A 274 -2.11 -13.51 3.83
C VAL A 274 -3.03 -12.68 4.71
N GLY A 275 -4.09 -13.30 5.24
CA GLY A 275 -5.03 -12.66 6.14
C GLY A 275 -6.00 -13.68 6.73
N PRO A 276 -6.71 -13.33 7.83
CA PRO A 276 -7.65 -14.25 8.48
C PRO A 276 -8.86 -14.59 7.60
N GLU A 277 -9.22 -13.71 6.67
CA GLU A 277 -10.34 -13.87 5.73
C GLU A 277 -9.91 -14.35 4.34
N VAL A 278 -8.62 -14.70 4.17
CA VAL A 278 -8.10 -15.27 2.91
C VAL A 278 -8.38 -16.79 2.91
N PRO A 279 -9.06 -17.33 1.89
CA PRO A 279 -9.41 -18.76 1.79
C PRO A 279 -8.24 -19.73 1.76
#